data_AF-A0A4P7C2S5-F1
#
_entry.id   AF-A0A4P7C2S5-F1
#
_cell.length_a   1.000
_cell.length_b   1.000
_cell.length_c   1.000
_cell.angle_alpha   90.00
_cell.angle_beta   90.00
_cell.angle_gamma   90.00
#
_symmetry.space_group_name_H-M   'P 1'
#
loop_
_entity.id
_entity.type
_entity.pdbx_description
1 polymer ?
#
loop_
_entity_poly.entity_id
_entity_poly.type
_entity_poly.pdbx_seq_one_letter_code
_entity_poly.pdbx_strand_id
1 'polypeptide(L)'
;MTTIADQAFEGRGIRFINNNDIVPHVPLPGPRLRYWHTERLIYIDAEGKLSPDLPLWKRLRNSFQGATRDLDKLGQEAFRDHAMNSYVHRIREAIKSGR
;
A
#
# COMPACT_ATOMS: atom_id res chain seq x y z
N MET A 1 -13.99 -3.19 -10.48
CA MET A 1 -15.35 -3.32 -9.91
C MET A 1 -15.49 -2.18 -8.93
N THR A 2 -16.36 -1.23 -9.25
CA THR A 2 -16.59 -0.04 -8.42
C THR A 2 -17.34 -0.44 -7.16
N THR A 3 -16.84 -0.04 -5.99
CA THR A 3 -17.46 -0.34 -4.70
C THR A 3 -18.50 0.71 -4.32
N ILE A 4 -19.37 0.41 -3.36
CA ILE A 4 -20.32 1.40 -2.78
C ILE A 4 -19.55 2.60 -2.20
N ALA A 5 -18.35 2.37 -1.65
CA ALA A 5 -17.49 3.44 -1.15
C ALA A 5 -16.98 4.31 -2.30
N ASP A 6 -16.60 3.74 -3.44
CA ASP A 6 -16.21 4.52 -4.62
C ASP A 6 -17.36 5.39 -5.12
N GLN A 7 -18.61 4.91 -5.06
CA GLN A 7 -19.79 5.68 -5.43
C GLN A 7 -20.07 6.81 -4.42
N ALA A 8 -20.03 6.51 -3.12
CA ALA A 8 -20.30 7.50 -2.07
C ALA A 8 -19.23 8.60 -2.00
N PHE A 9 -17.97 8.24 -2.29
CA PHE A 9 -16.81 9.11 -2.18
C PHE A 9 -16.17 9.41 -3.54
N GLU A 10 -16.96 9.40 -4.61
CA GLU A 10 -16.53 9.57 -6.00
C GLU A 10 -15.42 10.64 -6.14
N GLY A 11 -14.23 10.19 -6.56
CA GLY A 11 -13.03 11.03 -6.75
C GLY A 11 -12.30 11.50 -5.47
N ARG A 12 -12.92 11.38 -4.30
CA ARG A 12 -12.43 11.91 -3.00
C ARG A 12 -11.76 10.86 -2.12
N GLY A 13 -12.08 9.58 -2.32
CA GLY A 13 -11.42 8.48 -1.62
C GLY A 13 -10.05 8.15 -2.21
N ILE A 14 -9.00 8.17 -1.40
CA ILE A 14 -7.64 7.76 -1.80
C ILE A 14 -7.09 6.84 -0.73
N ARG A 15 -6.61 5.67 -1.15
CA ARG A 15 -5.88 4.75 -0.28
C ARG A 15 -4.39 4.97 -0.41
N PHE A 16 -3.67 4.85 0.70
CA PHE A 16 -2.22 4.79 0.72
C PHE A 16 -1.78 3.40 1.17
N ILE A 17 -0.77 2.83 0.52
CA ILE A 17 -0.12 1.62 1.02
C ILE A 17 1.39 1.83 1.08
N ASN A 18 1.94 1.55 2.26
CA ASN A 18 3.34 1.80 2.56
C ASN A 18 4.17 0.53 2.42
N ASN A 19 4.95 0.44 1.34
CA ASN A 19 5.98 -0.56 1.12
C ASN A 19 5.57 -2.00 1.54
N ASN A 20 6.11 -2.49 2.66
CA ASN A 20 5.92 -3.86 3.15
C ASN A 20 4.70 -4.02 4.08
N ASP A 21 3.90 -2.97 4.30
CA ASP A 21 2.67 -3.07 5.10
C ASP A 21 1.73 -4.12 4.51
N ILE A 22 1.58 -5.23 5.26
CA ILE A 22 0.77 -6.37 4.87
C ILE A 22 -0.71 -6.22 5.25
N VAL A 23 -1.02 -5.34 6.21
CA VAL A 23 -2.38 -5.22 6.76
C VAL A 23 -3.40 -4.84 5.68
N PRO A 24 -3.13 -3.90 4.75
CA PRO A 24 -4.06 -3.57 3.67
C PRO A 24 -4.32 -4.73 2.68
N HIS A 25 -3.49 -5.77 2.68
CA HIS A 25 -3.55 -6.91 1.76
C HIS A 25 -4.32 -8.11 2.31
N VAL A 26 -4.74 -8.07 3.58
CA VAL A 26 -5.49 -9.14 4.21
C VAL A 26 -6.87 -8.61 4.64
N PRO A 27 -7.97 -9.26 4.22
CA PRO A 27 -8.03 -10.40 3.33
C PRO A 27 -7.73 -10.05 1.86
N LEU A 28 -7.38 -11.06 1.05
CA LEU A 28 -7.27 -10.90 -0.39
C LEU A 28 -8.62 -10.51 -1.01
N PRO A 29 -8.67 -9.51 -1.91
CA PRO A 29 -9.90 -9.16 -2.61
C PRO A 29 -10.47 -10.32 -3.42
N GLY A 30 -11.78 -10.47 -3.39
CA GLY A 30 -12.45 -11.50 -4.19
C GLY A 30 -13.83 -11.89 -3.69
N PRO A 31 -14.56 -12.67 -4.51
CA PRO A 31 -15.94 -13.05 -4.24
C PRO A 31 -16.07 -13.94 -3.01
N ARG A 32 -15.05 -14.74 -2.68
CA ARG A 32 -15.08 -15.68 -1.55
C ARG A 32 -15.32 -14.99 -0.21
N LEU A 33 -14.68 -13.83 0.00
CA LEU A 33 -14.78 -13.06 1.25
C LEU A 33 -15.61 -11.78 1.07
N ARG A 34 -16.18 -11.58 -0.12
CA ARG A 34 -16.96 -10.39 -0.50
C ARG A 34 -16.24 -9.08 -0.16
N TYR A 35 -14.93 -9.05 -0.40
CA TYR A 35 -14.06 -7.92 -0.08
C TYR A 35 -13.40 -7.38 -1.35
N TRP A 36 -13.41 -6.04 -1.50
CA TRP A 36 -12.77 -5.33 -2.60
C TRP A 36 -12.18 -4.02 -2.09
N HIS A 37 -11.10 -3.57 -2.71
CA HIS A 37 -10.52 -2.25 -2.44
C HIS A 37 -11.22 -1.19 -3.29
N THR A 38 -11.15 0.07 -2.82
CA THR A 38 -11.54 1.25 -3.60
C THR A 38 -10.55 1.49 -4.73
N GLU A 39 -10.96 2.23 -5.76
CA GLU A 39 -10.25 2.30 -7.04
C GLU A 39 -8.93 3.08 -6.96
N ARG A 40 -8.88 4.19 -6.21
CA ARG A 40 -7.67 5.03 -6.15
C ARG A 40 -6.68 4.57 -5.09
N LEU A 41 -5.43 4.38 -5.51
CA LEU A 41 -4.32 3.97 -4.65
C LEU A 41 -3.06 4.78 -4.94
N ILE A 42 -2.40 5.25 -3.89
CA ILE A 42 -1.03 5.75 -3.92
C ILE A 42 -0.15 4.76 -3.16
N TYR A 43 0.83 4.18 -3.87
CA TYR A 43 1.82 3.31 -3.27
C TYR A 43 3.06 4.11 -2.88
N ILE A 44 3.56 3.89 -1.67
CA ILE A 44 4.83 4.41 -1.20
C ILE A 44 5.83 3.27 -1.34
N ASP A 45 6.84 3.41 -2.21
CA ASP A 45 7.86 2.37 -2.34
C ASP A 45 8.95 2.46 -1.25
N ALA A 46 9.89 1.52 -1.25
CA ALA A 46 10.96 1.43 -0.26
C ALA A 46 11.83 2.70 -0.25
N GLU A 47 12.01 3.31 -1.42
CA GLU A 47 12.73 4.56 -1.65
C GLU A 47 11.92 5.80 -1.21
N GLY A 48 10.63 5.62 -0.90
CA GLY A 48 9.72 6.68 -0.45
C GLY A 48 9.08 7.49 -1.57
N LYS A 49 9.11 7.02 -2.81
CA LYS A 49 8.44 7.64 -3.95
C LYS A 49 6.93 7.37 -3.92
N LEU A 50 6.13 8.39 -4.22
CA LEU A 50 4.67 8.25 -4.32
C LEU A 50 4.28 7.85 -5.73
N SER A 51 3.77 6.62 -5.89
CA SER A 51 3.38 6.07 -7.18
C SER A 51 1.87 5.85 -7.25
N PRO A 52 1.14 6.67 -8.03
CA PRO A 52 -0.28 6.44 -8.27
C PRO A 52 -0.49 5.16 -9.09
N ASP A 53 -1.53 4.42 -8.74
CA ASP A 53 -2.08 3.29 -9.51
C ASP A 53 -1.06 2.19 -9.87
N LEU A 54 -0.10 1.93 -8.97
CA LEU A 54 0.88 0.87 -9.19
C LEU A 54 0.16 -0.50 -9.29
N PRO A 55 0.32 -1.25 -10.40
CA PRO A 55 -0.35 -2.54 -10.56
C PRO A 55 -0.01 -3.51 -9.41
N LEU A 56 -1.02 -4.20 -8.86
CA LEU A 56 -0.90 -5.15 -7.74
C LEU A 56 0.26 -6.14 -7.90
N TRP A 57 0.51 -6.64 -9.11
CA TRP A 57 1.61 -7.57 -9.40
C TRP A 57 2.99 -6.91 -9.31
N LYS A 58 3.13 -5.62 -9.67
CA LYS A 58 4.38 -4.87 -9.47
C LYS A 58 4.61 -4.59 -7.99
N ARG A 59 3.55 -4.36 -7.22
CA ARG A 59 3.60 -4.17 -5.76
C ARG A 59 4.10 -5.43 -5.05
N LEU A 60 3.54 -6.59 -5.42
CA LEU A 60 4.01 -7.89 -4.94
C LEU A 60 5.47 -8.13 -5.34
N ARG A 61 5.84 -7.92 -6.61
CA ARG A 61 7.22 -8.11 -7.09
C ARG A 61 8.24 -7.22 -6.37
N ASN A 62 7.92 -5.95 -6.11
CA ASN A 62 8.81 -5.03 -5.40
C ASN A 62 8.98 -5.46 -3.93
N SER A 63 7.91 -5.93 -3.28
CA SER A 63 7.98 -6.50 -1.94
C SER A 63 8.86 -7.78 -1.93
N PHE A 64 8.77 -8.62 -2.97
CA PHE A 64 9.61 -9.82 -3.11
C PHE A 64 11.08 -9.56 -3.51
N GLN A 65 11.38 -8.48 -4.25
CA GLN A 65 12.77 -8.15 -4.61
C GLN A 65 13.62 -7.66 -3.42
N GLY A 66 13.00 -7.13 -2.36
CA GLY A 66 13.65 -6.89 -1.08
C GLY A 66 13.72 -8.12 -0.15
N ALA A 67 12.96 -9.18 -0.46
CA ALA A 67 12.63 -10.30 0.43
C ALA A 67 13.58 -11.52 0.35
N THR A 68 14.82 -11.37 -0.13
CA THR A 68 15.79 -12.48 -0.15
C THR A 68 16.57 -12.64 1.17
N ARG A 69 16.23 -11.88 2.22
CA ARG A 69 16.90 -11.93 3.52
C ARG A 69 15.88 -11.90 4.67
N ASP A 70 15.69 -13.06 5.30
CA ASP A 70 14.98 -13.32 6.57
C ASP A 70 13.46 -13.02 6.60
N LEU A 71 12.65 -14.08 6.60
CA LEU A 71 11.19 -14.03 6.79
C LEU A 71 10.76 -13.35 8.10
N ASP A 72 11.56 -13.47 9.16
CA ASP A 72 11.31 -12.80 10.44
C ASP A 72 11.49 -11.27 10.35
N LYS A 73 12.47 -10.82 9.55
CA LYS A 73 12.65 -9.38 9.29
C LYS A 73 11.52 -8.85 8.44
N LEU A 74 11.06 -9.60 7.44
CA LEU A 74 9.88 -9.26 6.66
C LEU A 74 8.63 -9.09 7.52
N GLY A 75 8.41 -9.97 8.51
CA GLY A 75 7.30 -9.85 9.44
C GLY A 75 7.39 -8.58 10.29
N GLN A 76 8.54 -8.30 10.89
CA GLN A 76 8.73 -7.10 11.72
C GLN A 76 8.63 -5.80 10.90
N GLU A 77 9.18 -5.79 9.68
CA GLU A 77 9.10 -4.65 8.78
C GLU A 77 7.68 -4.40 8.29
N ALA A 78 6.92 -5.47 8.01
CA ALA A 78 5.52 -5.34 7.61
C ALA A 78 4.66 -4.64 8.68
N PHE A 79 4.85 -5.00 9.96
CA PHE A 79 4.13 -4.34 11.05
C PHE A 79 4.67 -2.94 11.35
N ARG A 80 5.98 -2.71 11.19
CA ARG A 80 6.59 -1.38 11.36
C ARG A 80 6.08 -0.39 10.32
N ASP A 81 5.98 -0.83 9.07
CA ASP A 81 5.50 0.00 7.96
C ASP A 81 4.00 0.31 8.07
N HIS A 82 3.24 -0.49 8.83
CA HIS A 82 1.83 -0.23 9.15
C HIS A 82 1.62 0.96 10.11
N ALA A 83 2.62 1.31 10.94
CA ALA A 83 2.45 2.39 11.91
C ALA A 83 2.17 3.72 11.20
N MET A 84 1.13 4.46 11.65
CA MET A 84 0.72 5.73 11.03
C MET A 84 1.86 6.76 10.96
N ASN A 85 2.75 6.76 11.95
CA ASN A 85 3.94 7.61 11.94
C ASN A 85 4.87 7.31 10.75
N SER A 86 4.98 6.05 10.33
CA SER A 86 5.76 5.64 9.15
C SER A 86 5.16 6.23 7.88
N TYR A 87 3.84 6.10 7.71
CA TYR A 87 3.09 6.71 6.60
C TYR A 87 3.29 8.23 6.52
N VAL A 88 3.02 8.94 7.62
CA VAL A 88 3.11 10.40 7.67
C VAL A 88 4.55 10.86 7.42
N HIS A 89 5.54 10.17 7.97
CA HIS A 89 6.95 10.48 7.74
C HIS A 89 7.31 10.35 6.25
N ARG A 90 7.00 9.21 5.62
CA ARG A 90 7.32 8.95 4.21
C ARG A 90 6.65 9.94 3.27
N ILE A 91 5.37 10.25 3.50
CA ILE A 91 4.63 11.22 2.67
C ILE A 91 5.25 12.62 2.81
N ARG A 92 5.61 13.05 4.02
CA ARG A 92 6.25 14.36 4.23
C ARG A 92 7.59 14.44 3.52
N GLU A 93 8.41 13.40 3.59
CA GLU A 93 9.72 13.38 2.93
C GLU A 93 9.58 13.36 1.40
N ALA A 94 8.60 12.61 0.87
CA ALA A 94 8.30 12.61 -0.56
C ALA A 94 7.93 14.02 -1.06
N ILE A 95 7.01 14.70 -0.36
CA ILE A 95 6.60 16.08 -0.69
C ILE A 95 7.79 17.04 -0.63
N LYS A 96 8.60 17.01 0.43
CA LYS A 96 9.77 17.89 0.57
C LYS A 96 10.81 17.67 -0.53
N SER A 97 10.96 16.45 -1.01
CA SER A 97 11.99 16.08 -1.99
C SER A 97 11.47 16.00 -3.42
N GLY A 98 10.19 16.29 -3.67
CA GLY A 98 9.57 16.25 -5.00
C GLY A 98 9.53 14.85 -5.61
N ARG A 99 9.47 13.80 -4.77
CA ARG A 99 9.44 12.39 -5.17
C ARG A 99 8.04 11.79 -5.14
#